data_AF-A0A0S2K2N1-F1
#
_entry.id   AF-A0A0S2K2N1-F1
#
_cell.length_a   1.000
_cell.length_b   1.000
_cell.length_c   1.000
_cell.angle_alpha   90.00
_cell.angle_beta   90.00
_cell.angle_gamma   90.00
#
_symmetry.space_group_name_H-M   'P 1'
#
loop_
_entity.id
_entity.type
_entity.pdbx_description
1 polymer ?
#
loop_
_entity_poly.entity_id
_entity_poly.type
_entity_poly.pdbx_seq_one_letter_code
_entity_poly.pdbx_strand_id
1 'polypeptide(L)'
;MQKWLLISCLFFISACTEHATDVNEDYKARLNSVLGDAPDRPVLKNTRIPVVSKLESQFQISILELGSLGHCKLSNLVAKRNNQLGKTQVASERLKYQIQFIKLANDCLKDPLTRNESLKATLKNAAVEKQQNLMNEFNYMLFNEAELKGLLQLTSDFLPTDNNKYSSASALEALHELIYIRERINKLEISLIQTSSITESLEKLHQNRFIRQLLSSAQLQIAYNQQFTSWISSFDYMNLVCREGKSKKEPQILNTIFNKFYLNKIQGYQADLTGLLEKTSPMLFELWQSHPELSEIVDVESKNSLINQLKQTSKEHVIWWQNFYKACDIRPL
;
A
#
# COMPACT_ATOMS: atom_id res chain seq x y z
N MET A 1 -12.43 -62.00 -21.01
CA MET A 1 -11.00 -61.70 -20.75
C MET A 1 -10.60 -60.67 -21.82
N GLN A 2 -10.08 -59.47 -21.62
CA GLN A 2 -9.56 -58.73 -20.47
C GLN A 2 -9.54 -57.27 -20.97
N LYS A 3 -10.24 -56.34 -20.31
CA LYS A 3 -10.26 -54.91 -20.70
C LYS A 3 -9.00 -54.24 -20.15
N TRP A 4 -8.17 -53.70 -21.04
CA TRP A 4 -7.04 -52.85 -20.69
C TRP A 4 -7.54 -51.46 -20.26
N LEU A 5 -7.26 -51.08 -19.01
CA LEU A 5 -7.38 -49.72 -18.49
C LEU A 5 -5.98 -49.11 -18.46
N LEU A 6 -5.70 -48.25 -19.44
CA LEU A 6 -4.55 -47.33 -19.43
C LEU A 6 -4.88 -46.17 -18.50
N ILE A 7 -4.32 -46.19 -17.29
CA ILE A 7 -4.34 -45.03 -16.38
C ILE A 7 -3.10 -44.20 -16.70
N SER A 8 -3.32 -43.11 -17.44
CA SER A 8 -2.32 -42.07 -17.67
C SER A 8 -2.23 -41.20 -16.42
N CYS A 9 -1.15 -41.36 -15.65
CA CYS A 9 -0.79 -40.47 -14.56
C CYS A 9 -0.29 -39.13 -15.14
N LEU A 10 -1.17 -38.13 -15.20
CA LEU A 10 -0.76 -36.73 -15.32
C LEU A 10 -0.07 -36.30 -14.02
N PHE A 11 1.27 -36.34 -14.00
CA PHE A 11 2.06 -35.56 -13.05
C PHE A 11 2.00 -34.09 -13.49
N PHE A 12 1.11 -33.32 -12.86
CA PHE A 12 1.21 -31.87 -12.87
C PHE A 12 2.45 -31.48 -12.07
N ILE A 13 3.56 -31.25 -12.76
CA ILE A 13 4.70 -30.52 -12.20
C ILE A 13 4.21 -29.08 -12.03
N SER A 14 3.65 -28.77 -10.86
CA SER A 14 3.51 -27.39 -10.44
C SER A 14 4.93 -26.85 -10.28
N ALA A 15 5.40 -26.04 -11.23
CA ALA A 15 6.56 -25.21 -10.98
C ALA A 15 6.21 -24.33 -9.77
N CYS A 16 6.81 -24.62 -8.60
CA CYS A 16 6.72 -23.76 -7.45
C CYS A 16 7.25 -22.40 -7.87
N THR A 17 6.38 -21.40 -7.83
CA THR A 17 6.76 -20.01 -8.05
C THR A 17 7.69 -19.59 -6.93
N GLU A 18 8.90 -19.13 -7.25
CA GLU A 18 9.82 -18.59 -6.26
C GLU A 18 9.22 -17.31 -5.66
N HIS A 19 9.01 -17.29 -4.34
CA HIS A 19 8.61 -16.07 -3.64
C HIS A 19 9.85 -15.32 -3.15
N ALA A 20 9.67 -14.03 -2.85
CA ALA A 20 10.70 -13.18 -2.26
C ALA A 20 11.35 -13.80 -1.01
N THR A 21 10.56 -14.49 -0.18
CA THR A 21 11.07 -15.18 1.00
C THR A 21 11.99 -16.33 0.61
N ASP A 22 11.64 -17.09 -0.42
CA ASP A 22 12.39 -18.27 -0.85
C ASP A 22 13.78 -17.87 -1.37
N VAL A 23 13.86 -16.82 -2.20
CA VAL A 23 15.14 -16.35 -2.75
C VAL A 23 16.10 -15.80 -1.69
N ASN A 24 15.57 -15.11 -0.66
CA ASN A 24 16.38 -14.61 0.44
C ASN A 24 16.83 -15.75 1.39
N GLU A 25 15.94 -16.70 1.68
CA GLU A 25 16.26 -17.86 2.53
C GLU A 25 17.25 -18.82 1.85
N ASP A 26 17.16 -19.00 0.52
CA ASP A 26 18.15 -19.72 -0.27
C ASP A 26 19.52 -19.05 -0.17
N TYR A 27 19.59 -17.74 -0.37
CA TYR A 27 20.84 -16.99 -0.24
C TYR A 27 21.44 -17.14 1.17
N LYS A 28 20.60 -16.99 2.21
CA LYS A 28 20.97 -17.17 3.61
C LYS A 28 21.53 -18.58 3.87
N ALA A 29 20.84 -19.62 3.41
CA ALA A 29 21.27 -21.00 3.60
C ALA A 29 22.62 -21.29 2.94
N ARG A 30 22.87 -20.70 1.76
CA ARG A 30 24.16 -20.85 1.06
C ARG A 30 25.27 -20.12 1.78
N LEU A 31 25.05 -18.89 2.23
CA LEU A 31 26.02 -18.17 3.05
C LEU A 31 26.33 -18.93 4.35
N ASN A 32 25.31 -19.51 4.99
CA ASN A 32 25.48 -20.23 6.25
C ASN A 32 26.41 -21.44 6.13
N SER A 33 26.45 -22.08 4.97
CA SER A 33 27.34 -23.21 4.72
C SER A 33 28.83 -22.86 4.81
N VAL A 34 29.17 -21.57 4.75
CA VAL A 34 30.55 -21.06 4.87
C VAL A 34 30.73 -20.25 6.15
N LEU A 35 29.78 -19.35 6.45
CA LEU A 35 29.92 -18.37 7.54
C LEU A 35 29.50 -18.92 8.91
N GLY A 36 28.58 -19.88 8.95
CA GLY A 36 27.93 -20.31 10.19
C GLY A 36 27.04 -19.22 10.81
N ASP A 37 26.33 -19.60 11.89
CA ASP A 37 25.55 -18.69 12.74
C ASP A 37 24.54 -17.79 11.99
N ALA A 38 23.87 -18.35 10.98
CA ALA A 38 22.84 -17.61 10.24
C ALA A 38 21.72 -17.08 11.15
N PRO A 39 21.29 -15.84 10.94
CA PRO A 39 20.21 -15.25 11.71
C PRO A 39 18.84 -15.87 11.34
N ASP A 40 17.92 -15.81 12.30
CA ASP A 40 16.52 -16.15 12.07
C ASP A 40 15.87 -15.20 11.05
N ARG A 41 14.78 -15.66 10.44
CA ARG A 41 13.99 -14.86 9.49
C ARG A 41 13.58 -13.51 10.13
N PRO A 42 13.71 -12.38 9.42
CA PRO A 42 13.28 -11.09 9.94
C PRO A 42 11.78 -11.08 10.25
N VAL A 43 11.42 -10.51 11.41
CA VAL A 43 10.03 -10.32 11.83
C VAL A 43 9.65 -8.86 11.64
N LEU A 44 8.67 -8.62 10.77
CA LEU A 44 8.16 -7.27 10.49
C LEU A 44 7.18 -6.82 11.58
N LYS A 45 7.18 -5.51 11.87
CA LYS A 45 6.26 -4.88 12.81
C LYS A 45 5.27 -4.01 12.05
N ASN A 46 3.97 -4.18 12.34
CA ASN A 46 2.93 -3.38 11.71
C ASN A 46 3.10 -1.90 12.06
N THR A 47 2.98 -1.05 11.05
CA THR A 47 2.81 0.39 11.24
C THR A 47 1.48 0.66 11.94
N ARG A 48 1.47 1.56 12.92
CA ARG A 48 0.23 1.99 13.55
C ARG A 48 -0.56 2.85 12.57
N ILE A 49 -1.76 2.42 12.23
CA ILE A 49 -2.67 3.22 11.40
C ILE A 49 -3.36 4.23 12.32
N PRO A 50 -3.29 5.53 12.03
CA PRO A 50 -3.96 6.54 12.82
C PRO A 50 -5.48 6.35 12.68
N VAL A 51 -6.20 6.55 13.78
CA VAL A 51 -7.67 6.59 13.75
C VAL A 51 -8.08 8.05 13.69
N VAL A 52 -8.79 8.42 12.62
CA VAL A 52 -9.32 9.78 12.48
C VAL A 52 -10.69 9.85 13.15
N SER A 53 -10.87 10.85 14.00
CA SER A 53 -12.13 11.08 14.71
C SER A 53 -13.21 11.59 13.76
N LYS A 54 -14.43 11.13 14.00
CA LYS A 54 -15.62 11.64 13.33
C LYS A 54 -15.90 13.08 13.77
N LEU A 55 -16.02 14.00 12.82
CA LEU A 55 -16.54 15.34 13.10
C LEU A 55 -18.07 15.32 13.21
N GLU A 56 -18.67 15.81 14.27
CA GLU A 56 -20.13 15.95 14.33
C GLU A 56 -20.58 17.23 13.62
N SER A 57 -21.65 17.14 12.81
CA SER A 57 -22.23 18.31 12.14
C SER A 57 -22.94 19.19 13.17
N GLN A 58 -22.74 20.49 13.09
CA GLN A 58 -23.43 21.45 13.96
C GLN A 58 -24.87 21.69 13.48
N PHE A 59 -25.14 21.49 12.18
CA PHE A 59 -26.47 21.63 11.60
C PHE A 59 -27.19 20.28 11.47
N GLN A 60 -28.30 20.12 12.20
CA GLN A 60 -29.26 19.04 12.01
C GLN A 60 -30.53 19.63 11.41
N ILE A 61 -30.89 19.20 10.19
CA ILE A 61 -32.20 19.54 9.61
C ILE A 61 -33.27 18.81 10.41
N SER A 62 -34.18 19.56 11.03
CA SER A 62 -35.27 18.99 11.81
C SER A 62 -36.26 18.23 10.91
N ILE A 63 -36.91 17.21 11.44
CA ILE A 63 -37.91 16.39 10.72
C ILE A 63 -39.07 17.25 10.17
N LEU A 64 -39.39 18.37 10.81
CA LEU A 64 -40.42 19.31 10.38
C LEU A 64 -39.99 20.12 9.14
N GLU A 65 -38.70 20.45 9.03
CA GLU A 65 -38.12 21.14 7.86
C GLU A 65 -37.96 20.21 6.64
N LEU A 66 -37.90 18.88 6.85
CA LEU A 66 -37.89 17.91 5.75
C LEU A 66 -39.20 17.90 4.95
N GLY A 67 -40.34 18.10 5.62
CA GLY A 67 -41.67 18.04 4.98
C GLY A 67 -41.88 19.13 3.93
N SER A 68 -41.28 20.32 4.14
CA SER A 68 -41.32 21.43 3.19
C SER A 68 -40.33 21.28 2.02
N LEU A 69 -39.46 20.27 2.06
CA LEU A 69 -38.51 19.91 1.00
C LEU A 69 -38.98 18.70 0.18
N GLY A 70 -40.27 18.32 0.25
CA GLY A 70 -40.80 17.14 -0.44
C GLY A 70 -40.65 17.16 -1.96
N HIS A 71 -40.59 18.35 -2.58
CA HIS A 71 -40.30 18.53 -4.01
C HIS A 71 -38.81 18.31 -4.35
N CYS A 72 -37.92 18.41 -3.37
CA CYS A 72 -36.49 18.22 -3.55
C CYS A 72 -36.06 16.79 -3.19
N LYS A 73 -35.20 16.18 -4.03
CA LYS A 73 -34.58 14.87 -3.74
C LYS A 73 -33.75 14.85 -2.45
N LEU A 74 -33.37 16.02 -1.93
CA LEU A 74 -32.66 16.18 -0.66
C LEU A 74 -33.43 15.57 0.52
N SER A 75 -34.77 15.69 0.54
CA SER A 75 -35.60 15.14 1.62
C SER A 75 -35.40 13.64 1.77
N ASN A 76 -35.39 12.90 0.65
CA ASN A 76 -35.13 11.46 0.62
C ASN A 76 -33.73 11.10 1.15
N LEU A 77 -32.71 11.90 0.82
CA LEU A 77 -31.34 11.66 1.29
C LEU A 77 -31.23 11.83 2.81
N VAL A 78 -31.78 12.92 3.35
CA VAL A 78 -31.75 13.20 4.79
C VAL A 78 -32.60 12.17 5.56
N ALA A 79 -33.75 11.75 5.02
CA ALA A 79 -34.56 10.68 5.60
C ALA A 79 -33.80 9.34 5.69
N LYS A 80 -33.07 8.96 4.63
CA LYS A 80 -32.21 7.76 4.63
C LYS A 80 -31.10 7.84 5.68
N ARG A 81 -30.53 9.02 5.91
CA ARG A 81 -29.50 9.22 6.95
C ARG A 81 -30.05 9.11 8.37
N ASN A 82 -31.27 9.56 8.60
CA ASN A 82 -31.88 9.57 9.93
C ASN A 82 -32.42 8.19 10.39
N ASN A 83 -32.55 7.23 9.48
CA ASN A 83 -32.94 5.87 9.82
C ASN A 83 -31.81 5.12 10.57
N GLN A 84 -32.13 3.96 11.16
CA GLN A 84 -31.20 3.20 12.00
C GLN A 84 -29.92 2.75 11.27
N LEU A 85 -30.06 2.32 10.00
CA LEU A 85 -28.93 1.93 9.16
C LEU A 85 -28.08 3.15 8.74
N GLY A 86 -28.73 4.29 8.51
CA GLY A 86 -28.10 5.56 8.22
C GLY A 86 -27.19 6.03 9.36
N LYS A 87 -27.59 5.81 10.62
CA LYS A 87 -26.78 6.17 11.81
C LYS A 87 -25.51 5.32 11.97
N THR A 88 -25.48 4.12 11.39
CA THR A 88 -24.39 3.14 11.52
C THR A 88 -23.58 2.97 10.23
N GLN A 89 -23.71 3.91 9.30
CA GLN A 89 -22.96 3.90 8.03
C GLN A 89 -21.45 3.84 8.23
N VAL A 90 -20.80 3.04 7.37
CA VAL A 90 -19.35 3.04 7.20
C VAL A 90 -18.84 4.38 6.68
N ALA A 91 -17.53 4.59 6.76
CA ALA A 91 -16.91 5.90 6.56
C ALA A 91 -17.08 6.43 5.12
N SER A 92 -17.03 5.55 4.13
CA SER A 92 -17.27 5.85 2.71
C SER A 92 -18.71 6.27 2.43
N GLU A 93 -19.70 5.56 2.97
CA GLU A 93 -21.11 5.93 2.83
C GLU A 93 -21.42 7.29 3.47
N ARG A 94 -20.71 7.62 4.57
CA ARG A 94 -20.79 8.93 5.16
C ARG A 94 -20.25 10.02 4.23
N LEU A 95 -19.07 9.82 3.63
CA LEU A 95 -18.53 10.76 2.64
C LEU A 95 -19.48 10.94 1.46
N LYS A 96 -20.02 9.83 0.92
CA LYS A 96 -21.02 9.85 -0.17
C LYS A 96 -22.25 10.66 0.21
N TYR A 97 -22.76 10.51 1.43
CA TYR A 97 -23.86 11.32 1.94
C TYR A 97 -23.54 12.82 1.91
N GLN A 98 -22.35 13.23 2.39
CA GLN A 98 -21.99 14.65 2.43
C GLN A 98 -21.87 15.25 1.02
N ILE A 99 -21.26 14.52 0.08
CA ILE A 99 -21.17 14.93 -1.33
C ILE A 99 -22.57 15.09 -1.95
N GLN A 100 -23.44 14.08 -1.77
CA GLN A 100 -24.81 14.13 -2.30
C GLN A 100 -25.64 15.23 -1.65
N PHE A 101 -25.45 15.47 -0.35
CA PHE A 101 -26.14 16.55 0.35
C PHE A 101 -25.79 17.89 -0.27
N ILE A 102 -24.50 18.20 -0.46
CA ILE A 102 -24.06 19.48 -1.05
C ILE A 102 -24.66 19.67 -2.44
N LYS A 103 -24.65 18.63 -3.28
CA LYS A 103 -25.25 18.67 -4.63
C LYS A 103 -26.75 18.96 -4.58
N LEU A 104 -27.50 18.13 -3.85
CA LEU A 104 -28.96 18.22 -3.78
C LEU A 104 -29.44 19.47 -3.05
N ALA A 105 -28.67 19.98 -2.09
CA ALA A 105 -28.92 21.26 -1.43
C ALA A 105 -28.83 22.41 -2.43
N ASN A 106 -27.77 22.46 -3.23
CA ASN A 106 -27.58 23.48 -4.25
C ASN A 106 -28.64 23.42 -5.35
N ASP A 107 -29.09 22.22 -5.74
CA ASP A 107 -30.20 22.04 -6.67
C ASP A 107 -31.52 22.54 -6.06
N CYS A 108 -31.78 22.19 -4.80
CA CYS A 108 -32.99 22.60 -4.10
C CYS A 108 -33.08 24.12 -3.85
N LEU A 109 -31.94 24.78 -3.62
CA LEU A 109 -31.86 26.24 -3.49
C LEU A 109 -32.20 26.97 -4.80
N LYS A 110 -32.03 26.32 -5.96
CA LYS A 110 -32.38 26.86 -7.28
C LYS A 110 -33.84 26.55 -7.67
N ASP A 111 -34.51 25.65 -6.96
CA ASP A 111 -35.89 25.25 -7.25
C ASP A 111 -36.87 26.38 -6.88
N PRO A 112 -37.70 26.87 -7.84
CA PRO A 112 -38.71 27.91 -7.57
C PRO A 112 -39.77 27.54 -6.52
N LEU A 113 -39.97 26.25 -6.25
CA LEU A 113 -40.89 25.76 -5.23
C LEU A 113 -40.32 25.89 -3.81
N THR A 114 -39.00 26.06 -3.67
CA THR A 114 -38.35 26.38 -2.40
C THR A 114 -38.58 27.87 -2.12
N ARG A 115 -39.66 28.22 -1.38
CA ARG A 115 -40.06 29.61 -1.13
C ARG A 115 -39.73 30.15 0.25
N ASN A 116 -39.53 29.26 1.23
CA ASN A 116 -39.28 29.67 2.60
C ASN A 116 -37.84 30.19 2.76
N GLU A 117 -37.67 31.49 2.99
CA GLU A 117 -36.36 32.14 3.10
C GLU A 117 -35.54 31.68 4.32
N SER A 118 -36.18 31.37 5.45
CA SER A 118 -35.50 30.82 6.62
C SER A 118 -34.94 29.42 6.34
N LEU A 119 -35.70 28.58 5.62
CA LEU A 119 -35.26 27.26 5.18
C LEU A 119 -34.11 27.35 4.17
N LYS A 120 -34.18 28.29 3.21
CA LYS A 120 -33.08 28.55 2.27
C LYS A 120 -31.80 28.95 3.00
N ALA A 121 -31.90 29.85 3.98
CA ALA A 121 -30.74 30.27 4.78
C ALA A 121 -30.12 29.09 5.54
N THR A 122 -30.94 28.28 6.20
CA THR A 122 -30.49 27.08 6.91
C THR A 122 -29.83 26.07 5.96
N LEU A 123 -30.45 25.80 4.82
CA LEU A 123 -29.92 24.87 3.82
C LEU A 123 -28.59 25.36 3.23
N LYS A 124 -28.49 26.65 2.93
CA LYS A 124 -27.26 27.28 2.46
C LYS A 124 -26.14 27.16 3.50
N ASN A 125 -26.43 27.46 4.77
CA ASN A 125 -25.44 27.34 5.85
C ASN A 125 -24.99 25.89 6.06
N ALA A 126 -25.93 24.93 6.02
CA ALA A 126 -25.60 23.50 6.12
C ALA A 126 -24.76 23.01 4.94
N ALA A 127 -25.03 23.47 3.71
CA ALA A 127 -24.23 23.13 2.54
C ALA A 127 -22.80 23.69 2.65
N VAL A 128 -22.65 24.94 3.13
CA VAL A 128 -21.35 25.58 3.35
C VAL A 128 -20.55 24.85 4.44
N GLU A 129 -21.16 24.53 5.59
CA GLU A 129 -20.50 23.77 6.66
C GLU A 129 -19.99 22.43 6.15
N LYS A 130 -20.85 21.68 5.44
CA LYS A 130 -20.50 20.36 4.92
C LYS A 130 -19.40 20.43 3.86
N GLN A 131 -19.40 21.48 3.04
CA GLN A 131 -18.35 21.71 2.05
C GLN A 131 -17.01 22.01 2.73
N GLN A 132 -17.00 22.85 3.77
CA GLN A 132 -15.79 23.15 4.55
C GLN A 132 -15.22 21.90 5.24
N ASN A 133 -16.11 21.03 5.72
CA ASN A 133 -15.72 19.79 6.41
C ASN A 133 -15.45 18.61 5.48
N LEU A 134 -15.62 18.77 4.17
CA LEU A 134 -15.60 17.64 3.23
C LEU A 134 -14.24 16.94 3.17
N MET A 135 -13.13 17.69 3.30
CA MET A 135 -11.80 17.09 3.36
C MET A 135 -11.58 16.29 4.65
N ASN A 136 -12.17 16.71 5.78
CA ASN A 136 -12.15 15.92 7.02
C ASN A 136 -12.93 14.61 6.86
N GLU A 137 -14.05 14.65 6.14
CA GLU A 137 -14.84 13.44 5.83
C GLU A 137 -14.09 12.50 4.87
N PHE A 138 -13.34 13.04 3.91
CA PHE A 138 -12.46 12.27 3.05
C PHE A 138 -11.34 11.58 3.84
N ASN A 139 -10.65 12.32 4.71
CA ASN A 139 -9.63 11.76 5.61
C ASN A 139 -10.23 10.72 6.57
N TYR A 140 -11.43 10.98 7.10
CA TYR A 140 -12.14 10.01 7.94
C TYR A 140 -12.39 8.70 7.19
N MET A 141 -12.84 8.75 5.93
CA MET A 141 -12.93 7.55 5.08
C MET A 141 -11.55 6.88 4.90
N LEU A 142 -10.55 7.65 4.51
CA LEU A 142 -9.22 7.14 4.18
C LEU A 142 -8.58 6.32 5.32
N PHE A 143 -8.80 6.74 6.56
CA PHE A 143 -8.18 6.12 7.73
C PHE A 143 -9.12 5.26 8.56
N ASN A 144 -10.41 5.18 8.24
CA ASN A 144 -11.38 4.38 9.00
C ASN A 144 -12.01 3.23 8.19
N GLU A 145 -11.97 3.29 6.86
CA GLU A 145 -12.49 2.26 5.97
C GLU A 145 -11.57 1.03 5.90
N ALA A 146 -12.15 -0.18 5.88
CA ALA A 146 -11.39 -1.42 6.05
C ALA A 146 -10.41 -1.68 4.90
N GLU A 147 -10.86 -1.44 3.66
CA GLU A 147 -10.11 -1.63 2.43
C GLU A 147 -8.87 -0.70 2.39
N LEU A 148 -9.03 0.55 2.85
CA LEU A 148 -7.97 1.55 2.85
C LEU A 148 -6.98 1.32 4.00
N LYS A 149 -7.46 0.96 5.19
CA LYS A 149 -6.61 0.49 6.29
C LYS A 149 -5.79 -0.73 5.87
N GLY A 150 -6.40 -1.65 5.14
CA GLY A 150 -5.78 -2.88 4.67
C GLY A 150 -4.52 -2.66 3.83
N LEU A 151 -4.41 -1.52 3.15
CA LEU A 151 -3.24 -1.17 2.33
C LEU A 151 -1.94 -1.11 3.15
N LEU A 152 -2.02 -0.66 4.41
CA LEU A 152 -0.89 -0.47 5.32
C LEU A 152 -0.60 -1.68 6.21
N GLN A 153 -1.49 -2.66 6.25
CA GLN A 153 -1.32 -3.84 7.10
C GLN A 153 -0.31 -4.80 6.48
N LEU A 154 0.65 -5.30 7.27
CA LEU A 154 1.59 -6.29 6.75
C LEU A 154 0.89 -7.59 6.36
N THR A 155 1.39 -8.23 5.30
CA THR A 155 0.94 -9.55 4.85
C THR A 155 2.11 -10.53 4.79
N SER A 156 1.84 -11.82 4.99
CA SER A 156 2.80 -12.90 4.72
C SER A 156 2.76 -13.39 3.26
N ASP A 157 1.76 -12.94 2.50
CA ASP A 157 1.61 -13.16 1.08
C ASP A 157 2.33 -12.03 0.32
N PHE A 158 3.63 -12.19 0.09
CA PHE A 158 4.49 -11.17 -0.52
C PHE A 158 4.37 -11.13 -2.04
N LEU A 159 4.78 -10.01 -2.63
CA LEU A 159 4.80 -9.82 -4.08
C LEU A 159 5.78 -10.84 -4.70
N PRO A 160 5.33 -11.71 -5.61
CA PRO A 160 6.18 -12.73 -6.21
C PRO A 160 7.23 -12.10 -7.13
N THR A 161 8.31 -12.84 -7.38
CA THR A 161 9.40 -12.40 -8.28
C THR A 161 8.99 -12.44 -9.76
N ASP A 162 8.01 -13.26 -10.11
CA ASP A 162 7.42 -13.32 -11.46
C ASP A 162 6.29 -12.29 -11.60
N ASN A 163 6.52 -11.29 -12.46
CA ASN A 163 5.58 -10.20 -12.71
C ASN A 163 4.25 -10.64 -13.34
N ASN A 164 4.17 -11.83 -13.93
CA ASN A 164 2.94 -12.39 -14.48
C ASN A 164 1.99 -12.92 -13.40
N LYS A 165 2.44 -12.98 -12.14
CA LYS A 165 1.69 -13.54 -11.01
C LYS A 165 0.96 -12.48 -10.18
N TYR A 166 1.12 -11.21 -10.49
CA TYR A 166 0.34 -10.13 -9.89
C TYR A 166 -0.17 -9.15 -10.94
N SER A 167 -1.22 -8.40 -10.59
CA SER A 167 -1.73 -7.30 -11.41
C SER A 167 -1.87 -6.07 -10.53
N SER A 168 -1.32 -4.95 -10.99
CA SER A 168 -1.42 -3.65 -10.30
C SER A 168 -2.50 -2.74 -10.87
N ALA A 169 -3.05 -3.05 -12.05
CA ALA A 169 -3.88 -2.13 -12.82
C ALA A 169 -5.10 -1.61 -12.05
N SER A 170 -5.94 -2.51 -11.52
CA SER A 170 -7.16 -2.11 -10.80
C SER A 170 -6.88 -1.37 -9.50
N ALA A 171 -5.81 -1.75 -8.78
CA ALA A 171 -5.41 -1.04 -7.57
C ALA A 171 -4.93 0.38 -7.88
N LEU A 172 -4.07 0.54 -8.90
CA LEU A 172 -3.59 1.85 -9.32
C LEU A 172 -4.72 2.72 -9.89
N GLU A 173 -5.67 2.14 -10.62
CA GLU A 173 -6.85 2.86 -11.09
C GLU A 173 -7.69 3.39 -9.92
N ALA A 174 -7.92 2.58 -8.89
CA ALA A 174 -8.65 3.00 -7.69
C ALA A 174 -7.92 4.12 -6.94
N LEU A 175 -6.58 4.04 -6.81
CA LEU A 175 -5.81 5.13 -6.19
C LEU A 175 -5.91 6.43 -7.01
N HIS A 176 -5.88 6.37 -8.34
CA HIS A 176 -6.07 7.55 -9.20
C HIS A 176 -7.45 8.18 -8.97
N GLU A 177 -8.51 7.38 -8.90
CA GLU A 177 -9.86 7.88 -8.68
C GLU A 177 -10.01 8.53 -7.30
N LEU A 178 -9.42 7.94 -6.25
CA LEU A 178 -9.43 8.55 -4.91
C LEU A 178 -8.67 9.89 -4.88
N ILE A 179 -7.54 10.00 -5.60
CA ILE A 179 -6.80 11.26 -5.77
C ILE A 179 -7.66 12.27 -6.54
N TYR A 180 -8.31 11.86 -7.62
CA TYR A 180 -9.23 12.71 -8.38
C TYR A 180 -10.33 13.29 -7.48
N ILE A 181 -10.97 12.46 -6.65
CA ILE A 181 -11.99 12.90 -5.70
C ILE A 181 -11.40 13.93 -4.72
N ARG A 182 -10.23 13.64 -4.13
CA ARG A 182 -9.53 14.55 -3.22
C ARG A 182 -9.26 15.91 -3.87
N GLU A 183 -8.77 15.92 -5.10
CA GLU A 183 -8.53 17.16 -5.85
C GLU A 183 -9.80 17.98 -6.09
N ARG A 184 -10.91 17.32 -6.46
CA ARG A 184 -12.20 18.01 -6.65
C ARG A 184 -12.73 18.59 -5.36
N ILE A 185 -12.51 17.91 -4.23
CA ILE A 185 -12.84 18.45 -2.89
C ILE A 185 -12.01 19.71 -2.63
N ASN A 186 -10.69 19.67 -2.86
CA ASN A 186 -9.79 20.82 -2.66
C ASN A 186 -10.15 22.02 -3.55
N LYS A 187 -10.53 21.77 -4.81
CA LYS A 187 -10.93 22.81 -5.77
C LYS A 187 -12.36 23.31 -5.59
N LEU A 188 -13.11 22.76 -4.62
CA LEU A 188 -14.53 23.05 -4.38
C LEU A 188 -15.44 22.69 -5.59
N GLU A 189 -15.04 21.72 -6.40
CA GLU A 189 -15.75 21.26 -7.60
C GLU A 189 -16.63 20.04 -7.32
N ILE A 190 -17.42 20.10 -6.24
CA ILE A 190 -18.16 18.94 -5.70
C ILE A 190 -19.13 18.37 -6.73
N SER A 191 -19.71 19.20 -7.62
CA SER A 191 -20.62 18.78 -8.69
C SER A 191 -20.01 17.72 -9.61
N LEU A 192 -18.69 17.72 -9.81
CA LEU A 192 -17.99 16.78 -10.70
C LEU A 192 -17.77 15.39 -10.07
N ILE A 193 -17.92 15.25 -8.75
CA ILE A 193 -17.61 13.99 -8.04
C ILE A 193 -18.73 12.95 -8.22
N GLN A 194 -18.43 11.81 -8.83
CA GLN A 194 -19.39 10.70 -8.93
C GLN A 194 -19.34 9.82 -7.69
N THR A 195 -20.39 9.82 -6.86
CA THR A 195 -20.33 9.06 -5.59
C THR A 195 -20.31 7.54 -5.74
N SER A 196 -20.63 6.99 -6.92
CA SER A 196 -20.47 5.55 -7.21
C SER A 196 -19.00 5.16 -7.32
N SER A 197 -18.14 6.05 -7.84
CA SER A 197 -16.73 5.78 -8.05
C SER A 197 -15.96 5.54 -6.75
N ILE A 198 -16.45 6.08 -5.62
CA ILE A 198 -15.93 5.74 -4.27
C ILE A 198 -16.10 4.24 -4.01
N THR A 199 -17.31 3.70 -4.17
CA THR A 199 -17.58 2.28 -3.91
C THR A 199 -16.84 1.39 -4.90
N GLU A 200 -16.81 1.76 -6.18
CA GLU A 200 -16.08 1.02 -7.22
C GLU A 200 -14.57 0.98 -6.92
N SER A 201 -14.00 2.09 -6.43
CA SER A 201 -12.58 2.16 -6.03
C SER A 201 -12.28 1.27 -4.83
N LEU A 202 -13.14 1.28 -3.81
CA LEU A 202 -12.99 0.42 -2.64
C LEU A 202 -13.10 -1.06 -3.01
N GLU A 203 -14.03 -1.43 -3.90
CA GLU A 203 -14.15 -2.79 -4.40
C GLU A 203 -12.88 -3.25 -5.13
N LYS A 204 -12.33 -2.41 -6.01
CA LYS A 204 -11.05 -2.69 -6.69
C LYS A 204 -9.91 -2.90 -5.70
N LEU A 205 -9.83 -2.09 -4.64
CA LEU A 205 -8.80 -2.24 -3.60
C LEU A 205 -9.04 -3.46 -2.70
N HIS A 206 -10.29 -3.84 -2.47
CA HIS A 206 -10.61 -5.07 -1.74
C HIS A 206 -10.13 -6.31 -2.52
N GLN A 207 -10.43 -6.35 -3.82
CA GLN A 207 -10.13 -7.50 -4.68
C GLN A 207 -8.64 -7.58 -5.06
N ASN A 208 -7.92 -6.46 -5.00
CA ASN A 208 -6.54 -6.39 -5.42
C ASN A 208 -5.58 -6.12 -4.25
N ARG A 209 -4.73 -7.11 -3.95
CA ARG A 209 -3.77 -7.06 -2.83
C ARG A 209 -2.45 -6.35 -3.15
N PHE A 210 -2.24 -5.90 -4.40
CA PHE A 210 -0.95 -5.42 -4.91
C PHE A 210 -0.27 -4.39 -4.00
N ILE A 211 -0.97 -3.35 -3.55
CA ILE A 211 -0.39 -2.29 -2.72
C ILE A 211 0.14 -2.86 -1.40
N ARG A 212 -0.68 -3.67 -0.71
CA ARG A 212 -0.32 -4.32 0.54
C ARG A 212 0.88 -5.25 0.36
N GLN A 213 0.89 -6.02 -0.72
CA GLN A 213 1.98 -6.94 -1.07
C GLN A 213 3.27 -6.15 -1.36
N LEU A 214 3.21 -5.09 -2.16
CA LEU A 214 4.36 -4.24 -2.50
C LEU A 214 4.99 -3.63 -1.25
N LEU A 215 4.19 -2.97 -0.39
CA LEU A 215 4.69 -2.33 0.83
C LEU A 215 5.29 -3.36 1.80
N SER A 216 4.64 -4.51 1.97
CA SER A 216 5.15 -5.59 2.83
C SER A 216 6.44 -6.19 2.29
N SER A 217 6.54 -6.35 0.97
CA SER A 217 7.71 -6.92 0.31
C SER A 217 8.92 -6.01 0.36
N ALA A 218 8.74 -4.71 0.15
CA ALA A 218 9.79 -3.73 0.31
C ALA A 218 10.31 -3.70 1.75
N GLN A 219 9.42 -3.69 2.75
CA GLN A 219 9.81 -3.78 4.17
C GLN A 219 10.57 -5.07 4.50
N LEU A 220 10.10 -6.21 3.99
CA LEU A 220 10.77 -7.49 4.16
C LEU A 220 12.18 -7.47 3.56
N GLN A 221 12.32 -6.95 2.35
CA GLN A 221 13.60 -6.93 1.64
C GLN A 221 14.60 -5.97 2.29
N ILE A 222 14.15 -4.81 2.80
CA ILE A 222 14.96 -3.91 3.62
C ILE A 222 15.49 -4.65 4.85
N ALA A 223 14.62 -5.37 5.56
CA ALA A 223 15.00 -6.12 6.75
C ALA A 223 16.02 -7.23 6.45
N TYR A 224 15.83 -7.98 5.36
CA TYR A 224 16.83 -8.96 4.90
C TYR A 224 18.16 -8.31 4.55
N ASN A 225 18.16 -7.21 3.80
CA ASN A 225 19.40 -6.53 3.41
C ASN A 225 20.21 -6.07 4.64
N GLN A 226 19.53 -5.46 5.61
CA GLN A 226 20.15 -5.02 6.86
C GLN A 226 20.69 -6.21 7.66
N GLN A 227 19.87 -7.25 7.83
CA GLN A 227 20.24 -8.43 8.60
C GLN A 227 21.43 -9.17 7.96
N PHE A 228 21.41 -9.40 6.65
CA PHE A 228 22.51 -10.06 5.95
C PHE A 228 23.78 -9.22 5.99
N THR A 229 23.69 -7.91 5.74
CA THR A 229 24.86 -7.02 5.81
C THR A 229 25.47 -7.00 7.21
N SER A 230 24.63 -6.96 8.25
CA SER A 230 25.10 -7.02 9.65
C SER A 230 25.76 -8.36 9.96
N TRP A 231 25.15 -9.47 9.56
CA TRP A 231 25.68 -10.82 9.77
C TRP A 231 27.04 -11.01 9.10
N ILE A 232 27.16 -10.74 7.80
CA ILE A 232 28.43 -10.90 7.09
C ILE A 232 29.50 -9.91 7.58
N SER A 233 29.11 -8.72 8.04
CA SER A 233 30.05 -7.74 8.61
C SER A 233 30.62 -8.18 9.96
N SER A 234 29.92 -9.04 10.70
CA SER A 234 30.41 -9.60 11.96
C SER A 234 31.42 -10.73 11.78
N PHE A 235 31.53 -11.28 10.57
CA PHE A 235 32.42 -12.39 10.26
C PHE A 235 33.83 -11.90 9.91
N ASP A 236 34.85 -12.42 10.60
CA ASP A 236 36.26 -12.09 10.38
C ASP A 236 36.83 -12.78 9.12
N TYR A 237 36.36 -12.34 7.96
CA TYR A 237 36.79 -12.90 6.68
C TYR A 237 38.28 -12.68 6.39
N MET A 238 38.90 -11.63 6.97
CA MET A 238 40.32 -11.33 6.77
C MET A 238 41.21 -12.45 7.28
N ASN A 239 40.96 -12.91 8.52
CA ASN A 239 41.77 -13.95 9.13
C ASN A 239 41.30 -15.37 8.78
N LEU A 240 40.00 -15.56 8.63
CA LEU A 240 39.42 -16.88 8.44
C LEU A 240 39.46 -17.34 6.98
N VAL A 241 39.18 -16.44 6.03
CA VAL A 241 38.97 -16.79 4.62
C VAL A 241 40.09 -16.25 3.71
N CYS A 242 40.54 -15.01 3.95
CA CYS A 242 41.39 -14.27 3.00
C CYS A 242 42.86 -14.15 3.38
N ARG A 243 43.29 -14.92 4.39
CA ARG A 243 44.67 -14.92 4.89
C ARG A 243 45.67 -15.43 3.84
N GLU A 244 46.81 -14.74 3.72
CA GLU A 244 47.92 -15.17 2.87
C GLU A 244 48.36 -16.61 3.18
N GLY A 245 48.50 -17.43 2.14
CA GLY A 245 48.88 -18.84 2.24
C GLY A 245 47.71 -19.84 2.39
N LYS A 246 46.47 -19.38 2.59
CA LYS A 246 45.28 -20.25 2.50
C LYS A 246 44.82 -20.45 1.05
N SER A 247 44.10 -21.56 0.83
CA SER A 247 43.51 -21.88 -0.47
C SER A 247 42.44 -20.86 -0.87
N LYS A 248 42.45 -20.35 -2.12
CA LYS A 248 41.42 -19.43 -2.64
C LYS A 248 40.02 -20.07 -2.80
N LYS A 249 39.78 -21.29 -2.30
CA LYS A 249 38.51 -22.04 -2.45
C LYS A 249 37.33 -21.39 -1.71
N GLU A 250 37.45 -21.11 -0.41
CA GLU A 250 36.37 -20.47 0.36
C GLU A 250 35.98 -19.09 -0.19
N PRO A 251 36.95 -18.20 -0.53
CA PRO A 251 36.59 -16.94 -1.17
C PRO A 251 35.91 -17.12 -2.55
N GLN A 252 36.30 -18.13 -3.35
CA GLN A 252 35.63 -18.47 -4.61
C GLN A 252 34.21 -19.00 -4.43
N ILE A 253 33.98 -19.79 -3.36
CA ILE A 253 32.63 -20.27 -3.00
C ILE A 253 31.74 -19.09 -2.65
N LEU A 254 32.20 -18.18 -1.79
CA LEU A 254 31.45 -16.97 -1.41
C LEU A 254 31.15 -16.09 -2.62
N ASN A 255 32.12 -15.87 -3.51
CA ASN A 255 31.91 -15.17 -4.77
C ASN A 255 30.83 -15.85 -5.64
N THR A 256 30.87 -17.18 -5.77
CA THR A 256 29.86 -17.94 -6.52
C THR A 256 28.47 -17.79 -5.91
N ILE A 257 28.37 -17.82 -4.58
CA ILE A 257 27.12 -17.63 -3.85
C ILE A 257 26.56 -16.23 -4.13
N PHE A 258 27.37 -15.19 -3.97
CA PHE A 258 26.94 -13.82 -4.22
C PHE A 258 26.45 -13.61 -5.67
N ASN A 259 27.22 -14.05 -6.66
CA ASN A 259 26.82 -13.90 -8.07
C ASN A 259 25.52 -14.68 -8.37
N LYS A 260 25.43 -15.94 -7.96
CA LYS A 260 24.31 -16.81 -8.34
C LYS A 260 23.01 -16.48 -7.61
N PHE A 261 23.08 -16.08 -6.34
CA PHE A 261 21.89 -15.89 -5.51
C PHE A 261 21.58 -14.41 -5.27
N TYR A 262 22.59 -13.57 -5.03
CA TYR A 262 22.34 -12.15 -4.82
C TYR A 262 22.17 -11.40 -6.15
N LEU A 263 23.19 -11.35 -7.00
CA LEU A 263 23.13 -10.57 -8.26
C LEU A 263 22.06 -11.11 -9.22
N ASN A 264 22.02 -12.42 -9.45
CA ASN A 264 21.11 -13.00 -10.45
C ASN A 264 19.65 -13.14 -9.98
N LYS A 265 19.36 -13.10 -8.67
CA LYS A 265 17.99 -13.26 -8.16
C LYS A 265 17.54 -12.06 -7.33
N ILE A 266 18.21 -11.82 -6.19
CA ILE A 266 17.79 -10.79 -5.22
C ILE A 266 17.88 -9.38 -5.81
N GLN A 267 18.95 -9.04 -6.54
CA GLN A 267 19.14 -7.69 -7.09
C GLN A 267 18.07 -7.34 -8.13
N GLY A 268 17.72 -8.29 -9.01
CA GLY A 268 16.62 -8.12 -9.97
C GLY A 268 15.30 -7.83 -9.26
N TYR A 269 14.96 -8.65 -8.26
CA TYR A 269 13.75 -8.44 -7.45
C TYR A 269 13.73 -7.08 -6.74
N GLN A 270 14.86 -6.63 -6.19
CA GLN A 270 14.98 -5.31 -5.58
C GLN A 270 14.78 -4.18 -6.60
N ALA A 271 15.25 -4.35 -7.84
CA ALA A 271 15.03 -3.39 -8.91
C ALA A 271 13.54 -3.33 -9.30
N ASP A 272 12.86 -4.48 -9.38
CA ASP A 272 11.42 -4.56 -9.64
C ASP A 272 10.62 -3.85 -8.54
N LEU A 273 10.88 -4.16 -7.27
CA LEU A 273 10.26 -3.49 -6.13
C LEU A 273 10.49 -1.97 -6.17
N THR A 274 11.71 -1.54 -6.49
CA THR A 274 12.05 -0.13 -6.64
C THR A 274 11.20 0.54 -7.72
N GLY A 275 11.12 -0.03 -8.92
CA GLY A 275 10.33 0.54 -10.01
C GLY A 275 8.83 0.59 -9.71
N LEU A 276 8.30 -0.41 -9.01
CA LEU A 276 6.90 -0.40 -8.55
C LEU A 276 6.64 0.67 -7.50
N LEU A 277 7.57 0.88 -6.58
CA LEU A 277 7.50 1.95 -5.58
C LEU A 277 7.60 3.33 -6.25
N GLU A 278 8.48 3.53 -7.24
CA GLU A 278 8.57 4.80 -7.98
C GLU A 278 7.23 5.23 -8.58
N LYS A 279 6.43 4.26 -9.06
CA LYS A 279 5.10 4.53 -9.59
C LYS A 279 4.04 4.74 -8.50
N THR A 280 4.09 3.93 -7.43
CA THR A 280 3.00 3.83 -6.45
C THR A 280 3.14 4.83 -5.30
N SER A 281 4.37 5.08 -4.84
CA SER A 281 4.67 5.94 -3.70
C SER A 281 4.12 7.36 -3.83
N PRO A 282 4.25 8.06 -4.98
CA PRO A 282 3.67 9.40 -5.13
C PRO A 282 2.15 9.44 -4.96
N MET A 283 1.45 8.40 -5.40
CA MET A 283 -0.01 8.30 -5.26
C MET A 283 -0.42 8.12 -3.79
N LEU A 284 0.31 7.27 -3.07
CA LEU A 284 0.09 7.05 -1.64
C LEU A 284 0.44 8.30 -0.83
N PHE A 285 1.52 9.01 -1.21
CA PHE A 285 1.91 10.26 -0.62
C PHE A 285 0.79 11.29 -0.72
N GLU A 286 0.18 11.47 -1.89
CA GLU A 286 -0.96 12.38 -2.09
C GLU A 286 -2.16 12.07 -1.20
N LEU A 287 -2.45 10.79 -0.98
CA LEU A 287 -3.57 10.37 -0.12
C LEU A 287 -3.23 10.56 1.37
N TRP A 288 -2.00 10.26 1.78
CA TRP A 288 -1.62 10.22 3.20
C TRP A 288 -1.05 11.54 3.77
N GLN A 289 -1.12 12.66 3.02
CA GLN A 289 -0.58 13.96 3.45
C GLN A 289 -1.12 14.47 4.80
N SER A 290 -2.31 14.02 5.24
CA SER A 290 -2.88 14.39 6.53
C SER A 290 -2.21 13.71 7.73
N HIS A 291 -1.31 12.74 7.50
CA HIS A 291 -0.57 12.02 8.54
C HIS A 291 0.93 11.96 8.23
N PRO A 292 1.74 12.89 8.77
CA PRO A 292 3.17 13.03 8.46
C PRO A 292 3.97 11.72 8.56
N GLU A 293 3.75 10.92 9.61
CA GLU A 293 4.44 9.64 9.82
C GLU A 293 4.18 8.63 8.69
N LEU A 294 2.95 8.62 8.13
CA LEU A 294 2.61 7.72 7.03
C LEU A 294 3.06 8.27 5.69
N SER A 295 2.89 9.57 5.46
CA SER A 295 3.36 10.19 4.22
C SER A 295 4.87 10.09 4.08
N GLU A 296 5.65 10.20 5.17
CA GLU A 296 7.11 10.08 5.13
C GLU A 296 7.58 8.70 4.62
N ILE A 297 6.88 7.62 4.95
CA ILE A 297 7.21 6.25 4.53
C ILE A 297 7.14 6.08 3.01
N VAL A 298 6.30 6.87 2.34
CA VAL A 298 6.09 6.82 0.87
C VAL A 298 6.55 8.09 0.16
N ASP A 299 7.19 9.01 0.86
CA ASP A 299 7.74 10.22 0.26
C ASP A 299 9.05 9.89 -0.47
N VAL A 300 9.02 9.97 -1.80
CA VAL A 300 10.21 9.67 -2.64
C VAL A 300 11.39 10.61 -2.34
N GLU A 301 11.15 11.79 -1.77
CA GLU A 301 12.19 12.75 -1.37
C GLU A 301 12.73 12.46 0.04
N SER A 302 11.95 11.78 0.89
CA SER A 302 12.37 11.43 2.25
C SER A 302 13.43 10.33 2.25
N LYS A 303 14.52 10.54 3.00
CA LYS A 303 15.52 9.48 3.25
C LYS A 303 14.95 8.27 3.97
N ASN A 304 13.87 8.46 4.73
CA ASN A 304 13.20 7.43 5.51
C ASN A 304 12.11 6.70 4.73
N SER A 305 11.90 7.00 3.45
CA SER A 305 10.90 6.28 2.66
C SER A 305 11.36 4.87 2.29
N LEU A 306 10.39 3.99 2.02
CA LEU A 306 10.65 2.60 1.65
C LEU A 306 11.56 2.49 0.43
N ILE A 307 11.36 3.35 -0.57
CA ILE A 307 12.18 3.35 -1.78
C ILE A 307 13.64 3.69 -1.46
N ASN A 308 13.89 4.72 -0.64
CA ASN A 308 15.24 5.17 -0.33
C ASN A 308 15.94 4.22 0.65
N GLN A 309 15.22 3.67 1.62
CA GLN A 309 15.74 2.61 2.49
C GLN A 309 16.09 1.33 1.71
N LEU A 310 15.26 0.92 0.74
CA LEU A 310 15.54 -0.25 -0.10
C LEU A 310 16.80 -0.03 -0.94
N LYS A 311 16.90 1.12 -1.62
CA LYS A 311 18.09 1.50 -2.40
C LYS A 311 19.35 1.56 -1.53
N GLN A 312 19.27 2.18 -0.36
CA GLN A 312 20.39 2.37 0.54
C GLN A 312 20.90 1.03 1.10
N THR A 313 20.01 0.19 1.62
CA THR A 313 20.40 -1.10 2.23
C THR A 313 20.93 -2.10 1.20
N SER A 314 20.40 -2.08 -0.03
CA SER A 314 20.95 -2.84 -1.15
C SER A 314 22.39 -2.40 -1.48
N LYS A 315 22.61 -1.07 -1.54
CA LYS A 315 23.93 -0.48 -1.81
C LYS A 315 24.94 -0.84 -0.73
N GLU A 316 24.56 -0.75 0.54
CA GLU A 316 25.41 -1.12 1.68
C GLU A 316 25.87 -2.58 1.57
N HIS A 317 24.95 -3.49 1.24
CA HIS A 317 25.28 -4.90 1.03
C HIS A 317 26.32 -5.08 -0.07
N VAL A 318 26.12 -4.43 -1.23
CA VAL A 318 27.06 -4.50 -2.36
C VAL A 318 28.43 -3.90 -2.00
N ILE A 319 28.47 -2.78 -1.27
CA ILE A 319 29.73 -2.16 -0.83
C ILE A 319 30.53 -3.11 0.06
N TRP A 320 29.86 -3.86 0.94
CA TRP A 320 30.53 -4.88 1.75
C TRP A 320 31.23 -5.91 0.86
N TRP A 321 30.53 -6.44 -0.16
CA TRP A 321 31.10 -7.41 -1.10
C TRP A 321 32.25 -6.84 -1.92
N GLN A 322 32.16 -5.57 -2.33
CA GLN A 322 33.26 -4.90 -3.02
C GLN A 322 34.53 -4.80 -2.16
N ASN A 323 34.37 -4.55 -0.86
CA ASN A 323 35.49 -4.52 0.08
C ASN A 323 36.06 -5.92 0.31
N PHE A 324 35.20 -6.93 0.43
CA PHE A 324 35.60 -8.34 0.50
C PHE A 324 36.45 -8.73 -0.72
N TYR A 325 36.03 -8.42 -1.96
CA TYR A 325 36.81 -8.76 -3.15
C TYR A 325 38.18 -8.10 -3.19
N LYS A 326 38.27 -6.82 -2.80
CA LYS A 326 39.55 -6.10 -2.73
C LYS A 326 40.49 -6.74 -1.71
N ALA A 327 39.97 -7.07 -0.54
CA ALA A 327 40.75 -7.65 0.54
C ALA A 327 41.25 -9.07 0.25
N CYS A 328 40.47 -9.85 -0.50
CA CYS A 328 40.77 -11.26 -0.79
C CYS A 328 41.45 -11.48 -2.15
N ASP A 329 41.78 -10.41 -2.88
CA ASP A 329 42.33 -10.46 -4.24
C ASP A 329 41.55 -11.42 -5.16
N ILE A 330 40.23 -11.23 -5.17
CA ILE A 330 39.29 -11.97 -6.02
C ILE A 330 38.83 -11.02 -7.12
N ARG A 331 38.89 -11.50 -8.37
CA ARG A 331 38.22 -10.81 -9.48
C ARG A 331 36.73 -11.15 -9.43
N PRO A 332 35.82 -10.16 -9.35
CA PRO A 332 34.40 -10.40 -9.53
C PRO A 332 34.17 -11.15 -10.85
N LEU A 333 33.24 -12.12 -10.83
CA LEU A 333 32.89 -12.92 -12.03
C LEU A 333 32.06 -12.11 -13.02
#